data_AF-A0A1V5X4H3-F1
#
_entry.id   AF-A0A1V5X4H3-F1
#
_cell.length_a   1.000
_cell.length_b   1.000
_cell.length_c   1.000
_cell.angle_alpha   90.00
_cell.angle_beta   90.00
_cell.angle_gamma   90.00
#
_symmetry.space_group_name_H-M   'P 1'
#
loop_
_entity.id
_entity.type
_entity.pdbx_description
1 polymer ?
#
loop_
_entity_poly.entity_id
_entity_poly.type
_entity_poly.pdbx_seq_one_letter_code
_entity_poly.pdbx_strand_id
1 'polypeptide(L)'
;MAEEDDSGGKRGESSASDVVLLHGRTRDGEGIRVLRARDGSVEAGELRAMKQGVPLASGEIVSLTQRSEHPLLWDVKVQHRVESVEHSGPVRVTSSAYRENWENVFRSKQSRGGMEEDSTLN
;
A
#
# COMPACT_ATOMS: atom_id res chain seq x y z
N MET A 1 12.38 -51.51 -28.20
CA MET A 1 12.80 -51.20 -26.82
C MET A 1 12.63 -49.71 -26.68
N ALA A 2 11.91 -49.30 -25.63
CA ALA A 2 11.08 -48.10 -25.56
C ALA A 2 11.83 -46.76 -25.75
N GLU A 3 11.06 -45.81 -26.26
CA GLU A 3 11.34 -44.37 -26.42
C GLU A 3 11.60 -43.72 -25.06
N GLU A 4 12.70 -42.96 -24.95
CA GLU A 4 12.90 -42.00 -23.85
C GLU A 4 12.83 -40.59 -24.46
N ASP A 5 11.62 -40.06 -24.53
CA ASP A 5 11.33 -38.65 -24.74
C ASP A 5 11.81 -37.86 -23.50
N ASP A 6 13.05 -37.38 -23.51
CA ASP A 6 13.51 -36.31 -22.61
C ASP A 6 12.89 -34.99 -23.08
N SER A 7 11.61 -34.82 -22.77
CA SER A 7 10.89 -33.56 -22.90
C SER A 7 11.36 -32.62 -21.79
N GLY A 8 12.53 -32.02 -22.01
CA GLY A 8 13.02 -30.85 -21.30
C GLY A 8 12.04 -29.70 -21.43
N GLY A 9 11.03 -29.69 -20.56
CA GLY A 9 10.07 -28.62 -20.42
C GLY A 9 10.80 -27.33 -20.09
N LYS A 10 11.00 -26.48 -21.10
CA LYS A 10 11.30 -25.07 -20.94
C LYS A 10 10.26 -24.51 -19.96
N ARG A 11 10.67 -24.31 -18.69
CA ARG A 11 9.95 -23.49 -17.72
C ARG A 11 9.86 -22.12 -18.37
N GLY A 12 8.71 -21.87 -19.00
CA GLY A 12 8.44 -20.60 -19.65
C GLY A 12 8.68 -19.50 -18.64
N GLU A 13 9.39 -18.46 -19.06
CA GLU A 13 9.33 -17.15 -18.44
C GLU A 13 7.84 -16.76 -18.35
N SER A 14 7.20 -17.12 -17.23
CA SER A 14 5.86 -16.67 -16.95
C SER A 14 6.00 -15.22 -16.51
N SER A 15 5.35 -14.31 -17.24
CA SER A 15 4.97 -13.02 -16.69
C SER A 15 4.36 -13.30 -15.32
N ALA A 16 5.08 -12.91 -14.25
CA ALA A 16 4.82 -13.36 -12.89
C ALA A 16 3.36 -13.06 -12.54
N SER A 17 2.53 -14.10 -12.54
CA SER A 17 1.10 -13.97 -12.31
C SER A 17 0.90 -13.83 -10.81
N ASP A 18 0.30 -12.71 -10.39
CA ASP A 18 0.03 -12.42 -8.99
C ASP A 18 -1.35 -12.97 -8.61
N VAL A 19 -1.35 -14.15 -8.01
CA VAL A 19 -2.57 -14.94 -7.75
C VAL A 19 -2.64 -15.33 -6.29
N VAL A 20 -3.84 -15.26 -5.72
CA VAL A 20 -4.10 -15.66 -4.35
C VAL A 20 -5.13 -16.80 -4.28
N LEU A 21 -4.82 -17.80 -3.45
CA LEU A 21 -5.71 -18.88 -3.07
C LEU A 21 -6.23 -18.64 -1.64
N LEU A 22 -7.54 -18.56 -1.49
CA LEU A 22 -8.23 -18.45 -0.19
C LEU A 22 -8.47 -19.86 0.39
N HIS A 23 -7.98 -20.16 1.60
CA HIS A 23 -8.03 -21.53 2.12
C HIS A 23 -8.50 -21.71 3.58
N GLY A 24 -8.98 -20.66 4.26
CA GLY A 24 -9.62 -20.81 5.57
C GLY A 24 -9.73 -19.51 6.35
N ARG A 25 -10.49 -19.50 7.45
CA ARG A 25 -10.61 -18.31 8.32
C ARG A 25 -9.41 -18.19 9.26
N THR A 26 -9.07 -16.96 9.63
CA THR A 26 -8.08 -16.68 10.68
C THR A 26 -8.61 -17.08 12.07
N ARG A 27 -7.73 -17.17 13.07
CA ARG A 27 -8.10 -17.65 14.43
C ARG A 27 -9.11 -16.73 15.12
N ASP A 28 -9.01 -15.44 14.88
CA ASP A 28 -9.94 -14.41 15.35
C ASP A 28 -11.23 -14.33 14.52
N GLY A 29 -11.31 -15.04 13.39
CA GLY A 29 -12.47 -15.08 12.51
C GLY A 29 -12.72 -13.81 11.70
N GLU A 30 -11.87 -12.79 11.82
CA GLU A 30 -12.00 -11.50 11.13
C GLU A 30 -11.34 -11.45 9.75
N GLY A 31 -10.55 -12.46 9.41
CA GLY A 31 -9.81 -12.54 8.14
C GLY A 31 -9.83 -13.92 7.51
N ILE A 32 -9.15 -14.02 6.37
CA ILE A 32 -9.00 -15.25 5.58
C ILE A 32 -7.51 -15.52 5.40
N ARG A 33 -7.06 -16.75 5.67
CA ARG A 33 -5.72 -17.24 5.38
C ARG A 33 -5.58 -17.49 3.89
N VAL A 34 -4.43 -17.09 3.36
CA VAL A 34 -4.14 -17.15 1.94
C VAL A 34 -2.77 -17.69 1.63
N LEU A 35 -2.66 -18.29 0.44
CA LEU A 35 -1.40 -18.56 -0.24
C LEU A 35 -1.36 -17.69 -1.49
N ARG A 36 -0.32 -16.86 -1.62
CA ARG A 36 -0.14 -15.96 -2.77
C ARG A 36 1.08 -16.39 -3.56
N ALA A 37 0.90 -16.61 -4.85
CA ALA A 37 1.99 -16.80 -5.79
C ALA A 37 2.33 -15.45 -6.44
N ARG A 38 3.59 -14.99 -6.29
CA ARG A 38 4.13 -13.81 -6.97
C ARG A 38 5.63 -13.95 -7.16
N ASP A 39 6.18 -13.35 -8.20
CA ASP A 39 7.63 -13.29 -8.45
C ASP A 39 8.34 -14.66 -8.38
N GLY A 40 7.64 -15.73 -8.79
CA GLY A 40 8.15 -17.10 -8.75
C GLY A 40 8.22 -17.72 -7.34
N SER A 41 7.65 -17.06 -6.33
CA SER A 41 7.59 -17.52 -4.93
C SER A 41 6.15 -17.66 -4.46
N VAL A 42 5.95 -18.47 -3.40
CA VAL A 42 4.66 -18.61 -2.72
C VAL A 42 4.80 -18.10 -1.29
N GLU A 43 3.99 -17.11 -0.95
CA GLU A 43 3.94 -16.49 0.38
C GLU A 43 2.64 -16.87 1.10
N ALA A 44 2.73 -17.17 2.39
CA ALA A 44 1.57 -17.34 3.25
C ALA A 44 1.21 -16.01 3.91
N GLY A 45 -0.08 -15.68 3.96
CA GLY A 45 -0.55 -14.42 4.54
C GLY A 45 -2.00 -14.47 5.02
N GLU A 46 -2.49 -13.31 5.45
CA GLU A 46 -3.88 -13.11 5.84
C GLU A 46 -4.46 -11.93 5.07
N LEU A 47 -5.68 -12.10 4.55
CA LEU A 47 -6.50 -11.02 4.00
C LEU A 47 -7.54 -10.58 5.02
N ARG A 48 -7.65 -9.27 5.21
CA ARG A 48 -8.61 -8.65 6.11
C ARG A 48 -9.35 -7.55 5.38
N ALA A 49 -10.66 -7.49 5.56
CA ALA A 49 -11.46 -6.41 5.02
C ALA A 49 -11.04 -5.08 5.68
N MET A 50 -10.89 -4.04 4.87
CA MET A 50 -10.59 -2.70 5.38
C MET A 50 -11.77 -2.18 6.22
N LYS A 51 -11.48 -1.73 7.44
CA LYS A 51 -12.45 -1.13 8.36
C LYS A 51 -12.17 0.37 8.47
N GLN A 52 -13.19 1.20 8.24
CA GLN A 52 -13.05 2.65 8.39
C GLN A 52 -12.66 3.02 9.83
N GLY A 53 -11.73 3.96 9.98
CA GLY A 53 -11.24 4.42 11.29
C GLY A 53 -10.24 3.48 11.97
N VAL A 54 -9.93 2.32 11.38
CA VAL A 54 -8.89 1.41 11.87
C VAL A 54 -7.59 1.68 11.09
N PRO A 55 -6.46 1.93 11.77
CA PRO A 55 -5.19 2.18 11.10
C PRO A 55 -4.68 0.93 10.39
N LEU A 56 -3.98 1.14 9.29
CA LEU A 56 -3.26 0.08 8.56
C LEU A 56 -1.87 -0.05 9.19
N ALA A 57 -1.60 -1.17 9.87
CA ALA A 57 -0.34 -1.36 10.60
C ALA A 57 0.85 -1.66 9.67
N SER A 58 0.65 -2.51 8.66
CA SER A 58 1.65 -2.91 7.68
C SER A 58 0.99 -3.75 6.59
N GLY A 59 1.59 -3.80 5.39
CA GLY A 59 1.19 -4.75 4.35
C GLY A 59 0.75 -4.08 3.05
N GLU A 60 -0.16 -4.71 2.32
CA GLU A 60 -0.60 -4.24 1.00
C GLU A 60 -2.12 -4.11 0.95
N ILE A 61 -2.59 -2.99 0.39
CA ILE A 61 -3.99 -2.80 0.01
C ILE A 61 -4.15 -3.39 -1.38
N VAL A 62 -5.02 -4.38 -1.50
CA VAL A 62 -5.23 -5.11 -2.75
C VAL A 62 -6.69 -5.10 -3.17
N SER A 63 -6.90 -5.10 -4.48
CA SER A 63 -8.18 -5.43 -5.08
C SER A 63 -8.10 -6.85 -5.63
N LEU A 64 -9.15 -7.64 -5.44
CA LEU A 64 -9.22 -9.01 -5.90
C LEU A 64 -10.23 -9.14 -7.03
N THR A 65 -9.90 -9.90 -8.06
CA THR A 65 -10.82 -10.28 -9.13
C THR A 65 -10.87 -11.80 -9.22
N GLN A 66 -12.04 -12.37 -9.05
CA GLN A 66 -12.20 -13.83 -9.08
C GLN A 66 -11.90 -14.36 -10.47
N ARG A 67 -11.12 -15.44 -10.55
CA ARG A 67 -10.87 -16.11 -11.83
C ARG A 67 -12.02 -17.03 -12.20
N SER A 68 -12.31 -17.10 -13.49
CA SER A 68 -13.31 -18.03 -14.03
C SER A 68 -12.89 -19.49 -13.92
N GLU A 69 -11.57 -19.76 -13.89
CA GLU A 69 -11.01 -21.11 -13.88
C GLU A 69 -11.20 -21.86 -12.55
N HIS A 70 -11.23 -21.16 -11.41
CA HIS A 70 -11.39 -21.78 -10.10
C HIS A 70 -11.99 -20.83 -9.07
N PRO A 71 -13.00 -21.25 -8.28
CA PRO A 71 -13.74 -20.35 -7.39
C PRO A 71 -12.92 -19.79 -6.22
N LEU A 72 -11.85 -20.48 -5.84
CA LEU A 72 -10.96 -20.04 -4.75
C LEU A 72 -9.73 -19.26 -5.22
N LEU A 73 -9.55 -19.11 -6.54
CA LEU A 73 -8.42 -18.37 -7.12
C LEU A 73 -8.84 -16.96 -7.53
N TRP A 74 -8.01 -16.01 -7.16
CA TRP A 74 -8.25 -14.59 -7.38
C TRP A 74 -6.98 -13.92 -7.90
N ASP A 75 -7.13 -13.07 -8.91
CA ASP A 75 -6.08 -12.15 -9.35
C ASP A 75 -5.94 -11.02 -8.35
N VAL A 76 -4.69 -10.69 -8.02
CA VAL A 76 -4.35 -9.63 -7.09
C VAL A 76 -3.90 -8.40 -7.86
N LYS A 77 -4.51 -7.26 -7.55
CA LYS A 77 -4.04 -5.95 -7.98
C LYS A 77 -3.68 -5.12 -6.75
N VAL A 78 -2.38 -4.86 -6.55
CA VAL A 78 -1.90 -3.98 -5.48
C VAL A 78 -2.28 -2.53 -5.81
N GLN A 79 -3.04 -1.90 -4.91
CA GLN A 79 -3.42 -0.49 -5.02
C GLN A 79 -2.42 0.39 -4.26
N HIS A 80 -1.95 -0.07 -3.11
CA HIS A 80 -1.03 0.67 -2.28
C HIS A 80 -0.23 -0.27 -1.36
N ARG A 81 1.05 0.06 -1.14
CA ARG A 81 1.88 -0.61 -0.15
C ARG A 81 1.98 0.28 1.08
N VAL A 82 1.58 -0.26 2.22
CA VAL A 82 1.68 0.42 3.52
C VAL A 82 3.06 0.12 4.09
N GLU A 83 3.92 1.12 4.07
CA GLU A 83 5.21 1.05 4.74
C GLU A 83 4.98 1.07 6.25
N SER A 84 5.53 0.07 6.95
CA SER A 84 5.51 0.05 8.41
C SER A 84 6.47 1.11 8.91
N VAL A 85 5.92 2.21 9.44
CA VAL A 85 6.75 3.24 10.05
C VAL A 85 6.98 2.86 11.50
N GLU A 86 8.15 2.29 11.79
CA GLU A 86 8.58 2.05 13.17
C GLU A 86 8.87 3.40 13.84
N HIS A 87 7.85 3.99 14.44
CA HIS A 87 8.02 5.21 15.22
C HIS A 87 8.39 4.84 16.67
N SER A 88 9.67 5.02 17.00
CA SER A 88 10.14 4.98 18.38
C SER A 88 9.87 6.33 19.06
N GLY A 89 9.08 6.31 20.13
CA GLY A 89 8.78 7.47 20.97
C GLY A 89 7.30 7.92 20.92
N PRO A 90 6.92 8.87 21.79
CA PRO A 90 5.56 9.39 21.80
C PRO A 90 5.21 10.04 20.46
N VAL A 91 3.95 9.88 20.01
CA VAL A 91 3.42 10.49 18.79
C VAL A 91 3.68 11.99 18.80
N ARG A 92 4.56 12.47 17.90
CA ARG A 92 4.85 13.91 17.75
C ARG A 92 3.92 14.50 16.71
N VAL A 93 3.03 15.40 17.13
CA VAL A 93 2.13 16.17 16.25
C VAL A 93 2.89 17.28 15.49
N THR A 94 4.16 17.49 15.82
CA THR A 94 5.04 18.44 15.13
C THR A 94 5.69 17.78 13.91
N SER A 95 4.92 17.39 12.90
CA SER A 95 5.53 17.17 11.59
C SER A 95 5.87 18.52 10.97
N SER A 96 7.00 18.63 10.27
CA SER A 96 7.35 19.84 9.50
C SER A 96 6.21 20.19 8.54
N ALA A 97 5.62 19.18 7.89
CA ALA A 97 4.46 19.34 7.02
C ALA A 97 3.23 19.95 7.72
N TYR A 98 2.91 19.54 8.96
CA TYR A 98 1.81 20.14 9.72
C TYR A 98 2.10 21.61 10.05
N ARG A 99 3.34 21.92 10.46
CA ARG A 99 3.76 23.28 10.80
C ARG A 99 3.81 24.20 9.57
N GLU A 100 4.33 23.70 8.46
CA GLU A 100 4.36 24.42 7.18
C GLU A 100 2.95 24.72 6.67
N ASN A 101 2.04 23.76 6.76
CA ASN A 101 0.64 23.98 6.40
C ASN A 101 -0.06 24.97 7.34
N TRP A 102 0.22 24.90 8.65
CA TRP A 102 -0.29 25.86 9.62
C TRP A 102 0.21 27.29 9.33
N GLU A 103 1.52 27.45 9.07
CA GLU A 103 2.08 28.74 8.66
C GLU A 103 1.46 29.23 7.35
N ASN A 104 1.23 28.37 6.36
CA ASN A 104 0.56 28.78 5.13
C ASN A 104 -0.88 29.26 5.33
N VAL A 105 -1.65 28.59 6.20
CA VAL A 105 -3.06 28.96 6.48
C VAL A 105 -3.15 30.24 7.29
N PHE A 106 -2.25 30.44 8.26
CA PHE A 106 -2.38 31.52 9.25
C PHE A 106 -1.40 32.68 9.06
N ARG A 107 -0.39 32.59 8.19
CA ARG A 107 0.60 33.67 7.96
C ARG A 107 0.20 34.65 6.85
N SER A 108 -1.03 34.63 6.33
CA SER A 108 -1.41 35.63 5.33
C SER A 108 -1.70 36.99 5.97
N LYS A 109 -0.76 37.94 5.70
CA LYS A 109 -0.89 39.42 5.60
C LYS A 109 -0.35 40.29 6.75
N GLN A 110 0.97 40.27 6.95
CA GLN A 110 1.74 41.46 7.39
C GLN A 110 2.92 41.68 6.42
N SER A 111 2.66 42.32 5.28
CA SER A 111 3.64 43.09 4.47
C SER A 111 3.05 43.40 3.09
N ARG A 112 2.08 44.31 3.06
CA ARG A 112 1.78 45.07 1.83
C ARG A 112 1.06 46.37 2.19
N GLY A 113 1.83 47.26 2.79
CA GLY A 113 1.60 48.70 2.96
C GLY A 113 2.97 49.22 3.38
N GLY A 114 3.78 49.76 2.47
CA GLY A 114 3.46 50.91 1.63
C GLY A 114 4.38 52.01 2.15
N MET A 115 5.62 51.96 1.68
CA MET A 115 6.68 52.91 1.99
C MET A 115 6.42 54.13 1.10
N GLU A 116 5.79 55.17 1.65
CA GLU A 116 5.72 56.51 1.06
C GLU A 116 6.33 57.48 2.07
N GLU A 117 7.64 57.72 1.90
CA GLU A 117 8.35 58.85 2.49
C GLU A 117 7.92 60.10 1.72
N ASP A 118 6.99 60.88 2.28
CA ASP A 118 6.69 62.23 1.81
C ASP A 118 7.79 63.18 2.29
N SER A 119 8.76 63.44 1.40
CA SER A 119 9.73 64.50 1.55
C SER A 119 9.07 65.85 1.26
N THR A 120 8.46 66.47 2.26
CA THR A 120 8.15 67.90 2.19
C THR A 120 8.35 68.54 3.56
N LEU A 121 9.42 69.33 3.72
CA LEU A 121 9.37 70.69 4.26
C LEU A 121 10.78 71.31 4.37
N ASN A 122 10.91 72.44 3.69
CA ASN A 122 11.86 73.52 3.94
C ASN A 122 11.42 74.30 5.20
#